data_AF-A0A4R2SXU5-F1
#
_entry.id   AF-A0A4R2SXU5-F1
#
_cell.length_a   1.000
_cell.length_b   1.000
_cell.length_c   1.000
_cell.angle_alpha   90.00
_cell.angle_beta   90.00
_cell.angle_gamma   90.00
#
_symmetry.space_group_name_H-M   'P 1'
#
loop_
_entity.id
_entity.type
_entity.pdbx_description
1 polymer ?
#
loop_
_entity_poly.entity_id
_entity_poly.type
_entity_poly.pdbx_seq_one_letter_code
_entity_poly.pdbx_strand_id
1 'polypeptide(L)'
;MRKHSSHKVVSALVVILTTSSASAQSDVERILPSAADPRIQRFNDPNVVLNGGPATRDAPLVVFLPGTNGGQHAPMLLMRTIAGQGYRVLYLPYNNTPAVAQVCPPRAPQCSARFRTARVFGGAGPVSNPPAESVVSRLTAVLRYLDRKHPKLGWAGYLNAGGRPLWPRIVVSGLSQGAGMAAFIAKRFPVNRVVLFSSPWDEFGPRRQPAPWLFERSATPPGHWWAERHARENTTELLAHAYTALRIP
;
A
#
# COMPACT_ATOMS: atom_id res chain seq x y z
N MET A 1 -18.55 -69.30 -51.13
CA MET A 1 -18.22 -67.90 -50.81
C MET A 1 -19.18 -67.37 -49.74
N ARG A 2 -18.79 -67.36 -48.46
CA ARG A 2 -19.45 -66.57 -47.40
C ARG A 2 -18.34 -65.94 -46.56
N LYS A 3 -18.25 -64.61 -46.59
CA LYS A 3 -17.23 -63.83 -45.87
C LYS A 3 -17.61 -63.73 -44.39
N HIS A 4 -16.71 -64.14 -43.50
CA HIS A 4 -16.74 -63.75 -42.09
C HIS A 4 -16.20 -62.32 -41.97
N SER A 5 -16.99 -61.44 -41.36
CA SER A 5 -16.56 -60.09 -40.97
C SER A 5 -16.24 -60.09 -39.47
N SER A 6 -14.97 -59.92 -39.13
CA SER A 6 -14.51 -59.76 -37.75
C SER A 6 -14.55 -58.28 -37.38
N HIS A 7 -15.47 -57.91 -36.49
CA HIS A 7 -15.49 -56.57 -35.89
C HIS A 7 -14.39 -56.47 -34.82
N LYS A 8 -13.38 -55.63 -35.05
CA LYS A 8 -12.43 -55.19 -34.02
C LYS A 8 -13.07 -54.08 -33.20
N VAL A 9 -13.29 -54.34 -31.90
CA VAL A 9 -13.67 -53.30 -30.94
C VAL A 9 -12.39 -52.54 -30.56
N VAL A 10 -12.33 -51.25 -30.90
CA VAL A 10 -11.27 -50.34 -30.45
C VAL A 10 -11.79 -49.62 -29.21
N SER A 11 -11.29 -50.00 -28.03
CA SER A 11 -11.55 -49.27 -26.79
C SER A 11 -10.72 -47.98 -26.79
N ALA A 12 -11.38 -46.84 -26.95
CA ALA A 12 -10.77 -45.53 -26.76
C ALA A 12 -10.66 -45.21 -25.26
N LEU A 13 -9.43 -45.12 -24.76
CA LEU A 13 -9.13 -44.71 -23.39
C LEU A 13 -9.29 -43.18 -23.31
N VAL A 14 -10.39 -42.71 -22.74
CA VAL A 14 -10.59 -41.28 -22.47
C VAL A 14 -9.84 -40.91 -21.19
N VAL A 15 -8.70 -40.22 -21.34
CA VAL A 15 -7.95 -39.63 -20.24
C VAL A 15 -8.61 -38.31 -19.87
N ILE A 16 -9.40 -38.30 -18.80
CA ILE A 16 -9.97 -37.07 -18.22
C ILE A 16 -8.86 -36.40 -17.42
N LEU A 17 -8.19 -35.41 -18.02
CA LEU A 17 -7.28 -34.51 -17.31
C LEU A 17 -8.10 -33.57 -16.42
N THR A 18 -8.27 -33.95 -15.16
CA THR A 18 -8.79 -33.04 -14.13
C THR A 18 -7.74 -31.96 -13.87
N THR A 19 -7.94 -30.77 -14.41
CA THR A 19 -7.17 -29.59 -14.01
C THR A 19 -7.57 -29.20 -12.59
N SER A 20 -6.84 -29.72 -11.61
CA SER A 20 -6.92 -29.26 -10.22
C SER A 20 -6.50 -27.79 -10.19
N SER A 21 -7.49 -26.90 -10.15
CA SER A 21 -7.26 -25.49 -9.86
C SER A 21 -6.89 -25.41 -8.39
N ALA A 22 -5.59 -25.48 -8.09
CA ALA A 22 -5.09 -25.20 -6.76
C ALA A 22 -5.51 -23.77 -6.41
N SER A 23 -6.51 -23.63 -5.54
CA SER A 23 -6.81 -22.39 -4.86
C SER A 23 -5.52 -21.96 -4.16
N ALA A 24 -4.81 -21.00 -4.73
CA ALA A 24 -3.68 -20.34 -4.09
C ALA A 24 -4.24 -19.56 -2.91
N GLN A 25 -4.42 -20.23 -1.79
CA GLN A 25 -4.70 -19.60 -0.52
C GLN A 25 -3.50 -18.70 -0.24
N SER A 26 -3.68 -17.40 -0.42
CA SER A 26 -2.63 -16.43 -0.15
C SER A 26 -2.22 -16.60 1.32
N ASP A 27 -1.01 -17.10 1.57
CA ASP A 27 -0.49 -17.25 2.92
C ASP A 27 -0.43 -15.85 3.55
N VAL A 28 -1.22 -15.67 4.60
CA VAL A 28 -1.28 -14.42 5.36
C VAL A 28 -0.24 -14.50 6.47
N GLU A 29 0.83 -13.74 6.34
CA GLU A 29 1.84 -13.62 7.39
C GLU A 29 1.62 -12.35 8.21
N ARG A 30 1.80 -12.44 9.54
CA ARG A 30 1.72 -11.32 10.46
C ARG A 30 3.06 -11.08 11.12
N ILE A 31 3.57 -9.85 11.05
CA ILE A 31 4.91 -9.51 11.53
C ILE A 31 4.82 -8.28 12.41
N LEU A 32 5.18 -8.42 13.69
CA LEU A 32 5.29 -7.27 14.59
C LEU A 32 6.36 -6.31 14.06
N PRO A 33 6.09 -4.99 13.97
CA PRO A 33 7.09 -3.99 13.62
C PRO A 33 8.38 -4.11 14.46
N SER A 34 8.25 -4.34 15.77
CA SER A 34 9.39 -4.52 16.68
C SER A 34 10.23 -5.77 16.41
N ALA A 35 9.66 -6.82 15.79
CA ALA A 35 10.43 -7.98 15.35
C ALA A 35 11.27 -7.68 14.11
N ALA A 36 10.86 -6.72 13.29
CA ALA A 36 11.61 -6.27 12.11
C ALA A 36 12.68 -5.22 12.46
N ASP A 37 12.40 -4.34 13.43
CA ASP A 37 13.35 -3.38 14.00
C ASP A 37 13.03 -3.12 15.49
N PRO A 38 13.89 -3.55 16.43
CA PRO A 38 13.63 -3.43 17.87
C PRO A 38 13.59 -1.97 18.37
N ARG A 39 14.01 -1.00 17.55
CA ARG A 39 13.88 0.43 17.87
C ARG A 39 12.44 0.94 17.73
N ILE A 40 11.55 0.16 17.13
CA ILE A 40 10.12 0.47 17.06
C ILE A 40 9.48 0.05 18.39
N GLN A 41 9.08 1.04 19.18
CA GLN A 41 8.54 0.82 20.53
C GLN A 41 7.04 1.12 20.62
N ARG A 42 6.50 1.92 19.69
CA ARG A 42 5.09 2.32 19.65
C ARG A 42 4.42 1.88 18.35
N PHE A 43 3.08 1.87 18.33
CA PHE A 43 2.28 1.45 17.17
C PHE A 43 2.76 0.09 16.63
N ASN A 44 2.77 -0.91 17.50
CA ASN A 44 3.36 -2.23 17.24
C ASN A 44 2.33 -3.26 16.72
N ASP A 45 1.19 -2.79 16.22
CA ASP A 45 0.22 -3.67 15.56
C ASP A 45 0.89 -4.38 14.37
N PRO A 46 0.56 -5.66 14.13
CA PRO A 46 1.26 -6.47 13.16
C PRO A 46 1.06 -5.93 11.73
N ASN A 47 2.16 -5.87 11.00
CA ASN A 47 2.12 -5.82 9.54
C ASN A 47 1.38 -7.08 9.04
N VAL A 48 0.56 -6.94 8.01
CA VAL A 48 -0.12 -8.07 7.37
C VAL A 48 0.40 -8.20 5.95
N VAL A 49 0.96 -9.36 5.64
CA VAL A 49 1.58 -9.66 4.36
C VAL A 49 0.77 -10.75 3.68
N LEU A 50 0.34 -10.49 2.45
CA LEU A 50 -0.22 -11.52 1.58
C LEU A 50 0.79 -11.77 0.48
N ASN A 51 1.38 -12.95 0.51
CA ASN A 51 2.23 -13.40 -0.57
C ASN A 51 1.35 -13.71 -1.79
N GLY A 52 1.72 -13.15 -2.95
CA GLY A 52 1.38 -13.82 -4.20
C GLY A 52 2.12 -15.15 -4.24
N GLY A 53 1.57 -16.16 -4.91
CA GLY A 53 2.21 -17.48 -4.99
C GLY A 53 3.63 -17.43 -5.57
N PRO A 54 4.39 -18.54 -5.56
CA PRO A 54 5.80 -18.58 -6.00
C PRO A 54 6.08 -17.98 -7.39
N ALA A 55 5.08 -17.94 -8.28
CA ALA A 55 5.15 -17.31 -9.59
C ALA A 55 5.23 -15.76 -9.57
N THR A 56 5.09 -15.10 -8.41
CA THR A 56 4.98 -13.64 -8.30
C THR A 56 6.26 -12.95 -7.80
N ARG A 57 7.45 -13.47 -8.14
CA ARG A 57 8.73 -12.81 -7.76
C ARG A 57 8.84 -11.39 -8.31
N ASP A 58 8.28 -11.16 -9.50
CA ASP A 58 8.35 -9.87 -10.17
C ASP A 58 7.13 -8.98 -9.92
N ALA A 59 6.12 -9.46 -9.19
CA ALA A 59 4.90 -8.69 -8.92
C ALA A 59 5.19 -7.36 -8.23
N PRO A 60 4.52 -6.26 -8.60
CA PRO A 60 4.58 -5.03 -7.83
C PRO A 60 4.06 -5.26 -6.40
N LEU A 61 4.65 -4.54 -5.45
CA LEU A 61 4.20 -4.56 -4.05
C LEU A 61 3.19 -3.43 -3.83
N VAL A 62 2.02 -3.75 -3.30
CA VAL A 62 1.09 -2.75 -2.76
C VAL A 62 1.38 -2.57 -1.28
N VAL A 63 1.78 -1.36 -0.89
CA VAL A 63 1.88 -0.94 0.51
C VAL A 63 0.62 -0.18 0.87
N PHE A 64 -0.20 -0.73 1.77
CA PHE A 64 -1.45 -0.12 2.21
C PHE A 64 -1.29 0.49 3.61
N LEU A 65 -1.52 1.80 3.73
CA LEU A 65 -1.41 2.56 4.96
C LEU A 65 -2.79 2.76 5.62
N PRO A 66 -2.98 2.40 6.90
CA PRO A 66 -4.25 2.62 7.58
C PRO A 66 -4.57 4.09 7.82
N GLY A 67 -5.88 4.36 8.01
CA GLY A 67 -6.39 5.64 8.50
C GLY A 67 -6.07 5.87 9.98
N THR A 68 -6.57 6.97 10.53
CA THR A 68 -6.37 7.35 11.94
C THR A 68 -6.84 6.24 12.89
N ASN A 69 -6.02 5.91 13.89
CA ASN A 69 -6.25 4.84 14.87
C ASN A 69 -6.38 3.42 14.26
N GLY A 70 -6.16 3.26 12.94
CA GLY A 70 -6.12 1.94 12.33
C GLY A 70 -4.81 1.20 12.62
N GLY A 71 -4.79 -0.10 12.45
CA GLY A 71 -3.59 -0.90 12.75
C GLY A 71 -3.99 -2.35 12.92
N GLN A 72 -4.49 -2.71 14.08
CA GLN A 72 -4.84 -4.09 14.48
C GLN A 72 -5.56 -4.92 13.41
N HIS A 73 -6.50 -4.33 12.66
CA HIS A 73 -7.29 -5.03 11.65
C HIS A 73 -7.05 -4.49 10.25
N ALA A 74 -6.34 -5.25 9.43
CA ALA A 74 -6.25 -5.00 7.99
C ALA A 74 -7.62 -5.28 7.32
N PRO A 75 -8.04 -4.48 6.32
CA PRO A 75 -9.27 -4.73 5.56
C PRO A 75 -9.08 -5.93 4.62
N MET A 76 -9.17 -7.14 5.17
CA MET A 76 -8.73 -8.38 4.50
C MET A 76 -9.42 -8.66 3.16
N LEU A 77 -10.70 -8.26 3.00
CA LEU A 77 -11.39 -8.41 1.71
C LEU A 77 -10.68 -7.60 0.62
N LEU A 78 -10.34 -6.34 0.89
CA LEU A 78 -9.57 -5.51 -0.04
C LEU A 78 -8.17 -6.08 -0.27
N MET A 79 -7.47 -6.47 0.80
CA MET A 79 -6.11 -7.03 0.69
C MET A 79 -6.08 -8.30 -0.18
N ARG A 80 -7.05 -9.20 -0.01
CA ARG A 80 -7.19 -10.41 -0.84
C ARG A 80 -7.59 -10.07 -2.28
N THR A 81 -8.45 -9.08 -2.48
CA THR A 81 -8.84 -8.62 -3.82
C THR A 81 -7.65 -8.07 -4.59
N ILE A 82 -6.77 -7.32 -3.94
CA ILE A 82 -5.52 -6.82 -4.52
C ILE A 82 -4.57 -7.99 -4.81
N ALA A 83 -4.40 -8.91 -3.86
CA ALA A 83 -3.54 -10.08 -4.04
C ALA A 83 -4.00 -10.98 -5.21
N GLY A 84 -5.31 -11.16 -5.35
CA GLY A 84 -5.93 -11.92 -6.45
C GLY A 84 -5.70 -11.32 -7.84
N GLN A 85 -5.33 -10.04 -7.92
CA GLN A 85 -4.95 -9.37 -9.18
C GLN A 85 -3.46 -9.53 -9.52
N GLY A 86 -2.73 -10.38 -8.79
CA GLY A 86 -1.32 -10.67 -9.05
C GLY A 86 -0.34 -9.73 -8.34
N TYR A 87 -0.82 -8.91 -7.41
CA TYR A 87 0.03 -8.06 -6.57
C TYR A 87 0.48 -8.80 -5.32
N ARG A 88 1.64 -8.40 -4.79
CA ARG A 88 1.98 -8.67 -3.38
C ARG A 88 1.38 -7.57 -2.53
N VAL A 89 0.94 -7.89 -1.31
CA VAL A 89 0.32 -6.90 -0.42
C VAL A 89 1.03 -6.85 0.92
N LEU A 90 1.34 -5.63 1.36
CA LEU A 90 1.83 -5.31 2.69
C LEU A 90 0.92 -4.22 3.28
N TYR A 91 0.10 -4.59 4.24
CA TYR A 91 -0.58 -3.63 5.10
C TYR A 91 0.37 -3.22 6.23
N LEU A 92 0.64 -1.92 6.35
CA LEU A 92 1.74 -1.36 7.14
C LEU A 92 1.22 -0.38 8.20
N PRO A 93 0.95 -0.84 9.44
CA PRO A 93 0.67 0.04 10.57
C PRO A 93 1.82 1.01 10.85
N TYR A 94 1.47 2.25 11.18
CA TYR A 94 2.41 3.32 11.49
C TYR A 94 1.81 4.25 12.54
N ASN A 95 2.58 5.24 12.97
CA ASN A 95 2.06 6.30 13.84
C ASN A 95 1.05 7.18 13.09
N ASN A 96 -0.23 6.83 13.24
CA ASN A 96 -1.36 7.46 12.59
C ASN A 96 -2.28 8.20 13.59
N THR A 97 -1.77 8.56 14.76
CA THR A 97 -2.53 9.28 15.78
C THR A 97 -1.69 10.44 16.36
N PRO A 98 -2.20 11.68 16.42
CA PRO A 98 -3.52 12.13 15.96
C PRO A 98 -3.64 12.20 14.43
N ALA A 99 -4.83 12.56 13.94
CA ALA A 99 -5.07 12.88 12.53
C ALA A 99 -4.49 14.26 12.16
N VAL A 100 -3.98 14.43 10.93
CA VAL A 100 -3.53 15.74 10.42
C VAL A 100 -4.65 16.80 10.48
N ALA A 101 -5.90 16.42 10.21
CA ALA A 101 -7.07 17.29 10.26
C ALA A 101 -7.41 17.77 11.69
N GLN A 102 -6.92 17.08 12.73
CA GLN A 102 -7.07 17.53 14.13
C GLN A 102 -5.99 18.53 14.53
N VAL A 103 -4.88 18.61 13.80
CA VAL A 103 -3.70 19.37 14.19
C VAL A 103 -3.51 20.63 13.36
N CYS A 104 -3.70 20.53 12.05
CA CYS A 104 -3.19 21.53 11.11
C CYS A 104 -4.17 22.60 10.59
N PRO A 105 -5.50 22.39 10.52
CA PRO A 105 -6.40 23.44 10.01
C PRO A 105 -6.25 24.83 10.67
N PRO A 106 -6.07 24.95 12.01
CA PRO A 106 -5.91 26.26 12.65
C PRO A 106 -4.47 26.80 12.60
N ARG A 107 -3.54 26.11 11.93
CA ARG A 107 -2.11 26.44 11.92
C ARG A 107 -1.68 27.02 10.56
N ALA A 108 -0.41 27.42 10.50
CA ALA A 108 0.19 27.98 9.30
C ALA A 108 0.09 27.01 8.08
N PRO A 109 0.08 27.52 6.84
CA PRO A 109 -0.20 26.72 5.62
C PRO A 109 0.70 25.49 5.45
N GLN A 110 1.94 25.56 5.92
CA GLN A 110 2.95 24.51 5.86
C GLN A 110 2.79 23.41 6.92
N CYS A 111 1.83 23.52 7.83
CA CYS A 111 1.66 22.57 8.94
C CYS A 111 1.49 21.14 8.44
N SER A 112 0.58 20.91 7.50
CA SER A 112 0.27 19.57 7.01
C SER A 112 1.45 18.94 6.29
N ALA A 113 2.20 19.72 5.50
CA ALA A 113 3.45 19.26 4.89
C ALA A 113 4.48 18.82 5.94
N ARG A 114 4.70 19.62 7.00
CA ARG A 114 5.62 19.27 8.10
C ARG A 114 5.13 18.06 8.90
N PHE A 115 3.83 17.94 9.12
CA PHE A 115 3.22 16.78 9.78
C PHE A 115 3.48 15.51 8.98
N ARG A 116 3.21 15.53 7.67
CA ARG A 116 3.42 14.39 6.78
C ARG A 116 4.89 14.04 6.63
N THR A 117 5.78 15.02 6.55
CA THR A 117 7.24 14.80 6.59
C THR A 117 7.63 14.02 7.85
N ALA A 118 7.20 14.46 9.03
CA ALA A 118 7.52 13.77 10.28
C ALA A 118 6.95 12.34 10.31
N ARG A 119 5.73 12.10 9.83
CA ARG A 119 5.17 10.73 9.76
C ARG A 119 5.90 9.83 8.77
N VAL A 120 6.20 10.34 7.58
CA VAL A 120 6.77 9.55 6.49
C VAL A 120 8.25 9.26 6.71
N PHE A 121 9.02 10.25 7.15
CA PHE A 121 10.48 10.19 7.25
C PHE A 121 11.02 10.21 8.67
N GLY A 122 10.18 10.60 9.63
CA GLY A 122 10.60 10.88 11.00
C GLY A 122 11.17 12.28 11.16
N GLY A 123 11.45 12.64 12.41
CA GLY A 123 11.99 13.94 12.79
C GLY A 123 10.96 14.87 13.42
N ALA A 124 11.31 16.14 13.49
CA ALA A 124 10.49 17.17 14.11
C ALA A 124 9.33 17.60 13.20
N GLY A 125 8.19 17.91 13.83
CA GLY A 125 6.99 18.38 13.15
C GLY A 125 5.96 18.88 14.16
N PRO A 126 4.75 19.23 13.70
CA PRO A 126 3.61 19.56 14.56
C PRO A 126 3.31 18.48 15.61
N VAL A 127 3.67 17.23 15.29
CA VAL A 127 3.73 16.08 16.20
C VAL A 127 5.05 15.37 15.98
N SER A 128 5.75 15.03 17.07
CA SER A 128 7.03 14.32 17.00
C SER A 128 6.85 12.87 16.54
N ASN A 129 7.76 12.42 15.67
CA ASN A 129 7.82 11.03 15.23
C ASN A 129 9.29 10.57 15.12
N PRO A 130 9.75 9.63 15.95
CA PRO A 130 11.10 9.10 15.89
C PRO A 130 11.42 8.54 14.49
N PRO A 131 12.64 8.75 13.97
CA PRO A 131 13.06 8.23 12.68
C PRO A 131 12.81 6.73 12.48
N ALA A 132 13.05 5.91 13.51
CA ALA A 132 12.82 4.47 13.47
C ALA A 132 11.34 4.10 13.28
N GLU A 133 10.41 4.96 13.73
CA GLU A 133 8.97 4.69 13.69
C GLU A 133 8.27 5.33 12.49
N SER A 134 9.03 5.96 11.59
CA SER A 134 8.50 6.55 10.36
C SER A 134 8.00 5.48 9.38
N VAL A 135 7.10 5.87 8.47
CA VAL A 135 6.56 4.96 7.45
C VAL A 135 7.68 4.33 6.62
N VAL A 136 8.64 5.13 6.18
CA VAL A 136 9.75 4.65 5.34
C VAL A 136 10.68 3.71 6.10
N SER A 137 10.98 4.01 7.37
CA SER A 137 11.79 3.12 8.20
C SER A 137 11.10 1.79 8.47
N ARG A 138 9.80 1.82 8.80
CA ARG A 138 8.98 0.61 9.02
C ARG A 138 8.90 -0.27 7.77
N LEU A 139 8.63 0.35 6.61
CA LEU A 139 8.62 -0.35 5.33
C LEU A 139 9.97 -1.01 5.04
N THR A 140 11.06 -0.26 5.23
CA THR A 140 12.42 -0.77 5.00
C THR A 140 12.73 -1.95 5.93
N ALA A 141 12.39 -1.84 7.21
CA ALA A 141 12.64 -2.87 8.21
C ALA A 141 11.89 -4.17 7.87
N VAL A 142 10.59 -4.10 7.57
CA VAL A 142 9.80 -5.30 7.28
C VAL A 142 10.21 -5.96 5.96
N LEU A 143 10.58 -5.18 4.93
CA LEU A 143 11.11 -5.73 3.67
C LEU A 143 12.43 -6.49 3.90
N ARG A 144 13.36 -5.93 4.68
CA ARG A 144 14.61 -6.61 5.03
C ARG A 144 14.38 -7.85 5.89
N TYR A 145 13.42 -7.79 6.82
CA TYR A 145 13.04 -8.93 7.64
C TYR A 145 12.50 -10.07 6.78
N LEU A 146 11.56 -9.76 5.89
CA LEU A 146 10.96 -10.71 4.96
C LEU A 146 11.99 -11.33 4.01
N ASP A 147 12.97 -10.55 3.55
CA ASP A 147 14.06 -11.07 2.71
C ASP A 147 14.96 -12.06 3.43
N ARG A 148 15.33 -11.77 4.69
CA ARG A 148 16.09 -12.72 5.52
C ARG A 148 15.31 -13.98 5.85
N LYS A 149 14.02 -13.83 6.17
CA LYS A 149 13.15 -14.95 6.56
C LYS A 149 12.78 -15.83 5.36
N HIS A 150 12.57 -15.21 4.20
CA HIS A 150 12.10 -15.87 2.97
C HIS A 150 12.96 -15.48 1.75
N PRO A 151 14.26 -15.84 1.71
CA PRO A 151 15.19 -15.38 0.67
C PRO A 151 14.81 -15.84 -0.73
N LYS A 152 14.04 -16.92 -0.85
CA LYS A 152 13.55 -17.45 -2.13
C LYS A 152 12.32 -16.72 -2.67
N LEU A 153 11.71 -15.79 -1.92
CA LEU A 153 10.50 -15.06 -2.35
C LEU A 153 10.80 -13.69 -2.98
N GLY A 154 12.08 -13.31 -3.11
CA GLY A 154 12.50 -12.13 -3.88
C GLY A 154 12.17 -10.78 -3.23
N TRP A 155 12.07 -10.70 -1.90
CA TRP A 155 11.77 -9.46 -1.18
C TRP A 155 12.84 -8.38 -1.33
N ALA A 156 14.11 -8.77 -1.52
CA ALA A 156 15.19 -7.86 -1.90
C ALA A 156 14.87 -7.02 -3.15
N GLY A 157 14.02 -7.53 -4.06
CA GLY A 157 13.60 -6.82 -5.26
C GLY A 157 12.80 -5.55 -4.99
N TYR A 158 12.33 -5.29 -3.77
CA TYR A 158 11.67 -4.02 -3.40
C TYR A 158 12.62 -3.04 -2.69
N LEU A 159 13.92 -3.35 -2.65
CA LEU A 159 14.96 -2.49 -2.11
C LEU A 159 15.96 -2.12 -3.22
N ASN A 160 16.47 -0.90 -3.19
CA ASN A 160 17.58 -0.49 -4.05
C ASN A 160 18.93 -0.94 -3.47
N ALA A 161 20.03 -0.69 -4.19
CA ALA A 161 21.38 -1.05 -3.74
C ALA A 161 21.78 -0.41 -2.39
N GLY A 162 21.21 0.75 -2.05
CA GLY A 162 21.39 1.40 -0.74
C GLY A 162 20.46 0.84 0.36
N GLY A 163 19.72 -0.23 0.08
CA GLY A 163 18.78 -0.86 0.99
C GLY A 163 17.57 -0.01 1.36
N ARG A 164 17.21 0.98 0.54
CA ARG A 164 16.00 1.82 0.69
C ARG A 164 14.88 1.31 -0.23
N PRO A 165 13.60 1.63 0.01
CA PRO A 165 12.50 1.19 -0.85
C PRO A 165 12.73 1.57 -2.32
N LEU A 166 12.61 0.60 -3.21
CA LEU A 166 12.67 0.80 -4.66
C LEU A 166 11.28 1.21 -5.16
N TRP A 167 10.97 2.51 -5.02
CA TRP A 167 9.64 3.06 -5.28
C TRP A 167 9.00 2.69 -6.63
N PRO A 168 9.73 2.60 -7.76
CA PRO A 168 9.14 2.17 -9.03
C PRO A 168 8.54 0.75 -9.03
N ARG A 169 8.89 -0.08 -8.03
CA ARG A 169 8.33 -1.42 -7.81
C ARG A 169 7.20 -1.46 -6.77
N ILE A 170 6.85 -0.32 -6.20
CA ILE A 170 5.91 -0.20 -5.09
C ILE A 170 4.73 0.67 -5.50
N VAL A 171 3.53 0.11 -5.41
CA VAL A 171 2.27 0.86 -5.38
C VAL A 171 2.03 1.30 -3.95
N VAL A 172 1.76 2.58 -3.72
CA VAL A 172 1.45 3.09 -2.37
C VAL A 172 -0.02 3.45 -2.31
N SER A 173 -0.70 2.94 -1.29
CA SER A 173 -2.13 3.11 -1.11
C SER A 173 -2.45 3.37 0.35
N GLY A 174 -3.67 3.81 0.65
CA GLY A 174 -4.14 3.87 2.02
C GLY A 174 -5.54 4.43 2.14
N LEU A 175 -6.04 4.48 3.37
CA LEU A 175 -7.36 5.02 3.70
C LEU A 175 -7.22 6.27 4.56
N SER A 176 -8.04 7.30 4.29
CA SER A 176 -8.11 8.50 5.12
C SER A 176 -6.70 9.07 5.33
N GLN A 177 -6.23 9.26 6.57
CA GLN A 177 -4.86 9.73 6.82
C GLN A 177 -3.77 8.94 6.07
N GLY A 178 -3.92 7.62 5.96
CA GLY A 178 -3.01 6.74 5.21
C GLY A 178 -2.99 7.04 3.71
N ALA A 179 -4.13 7.34 3.09
CA ALA A 179 -4.17 7.83 1.70
C ALA A 179 -3.43 9.15 1.56
N GLY A 180 -3.62 10.09 2.51
CA GLY A 180 -2.86 11.33 2.46
C GLY A 180 -1.34 11.10 2.59
N MET A 181 -0.91 10.11 3.38
CA MET A 181 0.51 9.73 3.46
C MET A 181 1.00 9.12 2.16
N ALA A 182 0.19 8.27 1.52
CA ALA A 182 0.48 7.70 0.20
C ALA A 182 0.63 8.80 -0.87
N ALA A 183 -0.28 9.77 -0.91
CA ALA A 183 -0.18 10.93 -1.79
C ALA A 183 1.11 11.72 -1.52
N PHE A 184 1.42 11.99 -0.25
CA PHE A 184 2.65 12.69 0.09
C PHE A 184 3.91 11.94 -0.37
N ILE A 185 3.97 10.61 -0.17
CA ILE A 185 5.05 9.76 -0.68
C ILE A 185 5.17 9.85 -2.20
N ALA A 186 4.06 9.73 -2.94
CA ALA A 186 4.05 9.80 -4.40
C ALA A 186 4.46 11.17 -4.95
N LYS A 187 4.25 12.26 -4.20
CA LYS A 187 4.81 13.57 -4.58
C LYS A 187 6.33 13.61 -4.46
N ARG A 188 6.94 12.86 -3.52
CA ARG A 188 8.39 12.87 -3.26
C ARG A 188 9.16 11.78 -4.01
N PHE A 189 8.52 10.67 -4.37
CA PHE A 189 9.16 9.54 -5.04
C PHE A 189 8.36 9.05 -6.23
N PRO A 190 9.02 8.57 -7.31
CA PRO A 190 8.36 7.97 -8.45
C PRO A 190 7.86 6.57 -8.10
N VAL A 191 6.75 6.48 -7.38
CA VAL A 191 6.11 5.19 -7.06
C VAL A 191 5.51 4.55 -8.31
N ASN A 192 5.34 3.22 -8.31
CA ASN A 192 4.74 2.49 -9.41
C ASN A 192 3.36 3.05 -9.77
N ARG A 193 2.49 3.16 -8.76
CA ARG A 193 1.15 3.76 -8.80
C ARG A 193 0.79 4.27 -7.41
N VAL A 194 -0.16 5.20 -7.34
CA VAL A 194 -0.78 5.61 -6.08
C VAL A 194 -2.30 5.52 -6.20
N VAL A 195 -2.93 4.84 -5.24
CA VAL A 195 -4.39 4.65 -5.17
C VAL A 195 -4.88 5.17 -3.82
N LEU A 196 -5.78 6.13 -3.84
CA LEU A 196 -6.16 6.88 -2.64
C LEU A 196 -7.62 6.62 -2.27
N PHE A 197 -7.86 6.21 -1.02
CA PHE A 197 -9.21 6.02 -0.50
C PHE A 197 -9.57 7.18 0.45
N SER A 198 -10.48 8.05 -0.01
CA SER A 198 -11.03 9.19 0.71
C SER A 198 -9.97 10.12 1.32
N SER A 199 -8.86 10.44 0.63
CA SER A 199 -7.84 11.42 1.07
C SER A 199 -6.84 11.79 -0.03
N PRO A 200 -5.98 12.84 0.09
CA PRO A 200 -5.92 13.91 1.11
C PRO A 200 -7.03 14.96 0.96
N TRP A 201 -7.33 15.68 2.04
CA TRP A 201 -8.17 16.88 2.03
C TRP A 201 -7.58 17.96 2.95
N ASP A 202 -6.24 18.03 2.96
CA ASP A 202 -5.53 18.94 3.86
C ASP A 202 -5.84 20.39 3.55
N GLU A 203 -6.24 21.13 4.58
CA GLU A 203 -6.66 22.52 4.49
C GLU A 203 -5.96 23.38 5.56
N PHE A 204 -6.01 24.70 5.36
CA PHE A 204 -5.54 25.68 6.34
C PHE A 204 -6.41 26.94 6.38
N GLY A 205 -6.44 27.56 7.55
CA GLY A 205 -7.10 28.85 7.78
C GLY A 205 -8.63 28.79 7.80
N PRO A 206 -9.30 29.89 8.18
CA PRO A 206 -10.76 29.93 8.39
C PRO A 206 -11.55 29.72 7.09
N ARG A 207 -10.93 30.00 5.94
CA ARG A 207 -11.52 29.79 4.60
C ARG A 207 -11.26 28.40 4.03
N ARG A 208 -10.73 27.45 4.81
CA ARG A 208 -10.61 26.05 4.39
C ARG A 208 -9.84 25.87 3.07
N GLN A 209 -8.78 26.66 2.90
CA GLN A 209 -8.00 26.67 1.66
C GLN A 209 -7.17 25.38 1.54
N PRO A 210 -7.08 24.74 0.36
CA PRO A 210 -6.24 23.56 0.19
C PRO A 210 -4.78 23.85 0.53
N ALA A 211 -4.14 22.94 1.27
CA ALA A 211 -2.76 23.11 1.71
C ALA A 211 -1.79 23.24 0.53
N PRO A 212 -0.79 24.15 0.58
CA PRO A 212 0.10 24.42 -0.56
C PRO A 212 0.82 23.20 -1.12
N TRP A 213 1.15 22.21 -0.27
CA TRP A 213 1.85 21.00 -0.70
C TRP A 213 1.07 20.18 -1.74
N LEU A 214 -0.27 20.30 -1.76
CA LEU A 214 -1.11 19.61 -2.74
C LEU A 214 -0.77 20.05 -4.17
N PHE A 215 -0.38 21.32 -4.36
CA PHE A 215 -0.03 21.91 -5.66
C PHE A 215 1.43 21.71 -6.07
N GLU A 216 2.30 21.18 -5.20
CA GLU A 216 3.70 20.94 -5.53
C GLU A 216 3.82 19.99 -6.75
N ARG A 217 4.94 20.04 -7.46
CA ARG A 217 5.22 19.04 -8.50
C ARG A 217 5.28 17.64 -7.89
N SER A 218 4.66 16.68 -8.55
CA SER A 218 4.75 15.27 -8.17
C SER A 218 5.93 14.58 -8.85
N ALA A 219 6.66 13.75 -8.10
CA ALA A 219 7.64 12.82 -8.64
C ALA A 219 6.99 11.64 -9.40
N THR A 220 5.81 11.21 -8.96
CA THR A 220 4.98 10.23 -9.69
C THR A 220 4.18 10.91 -10.81
N PRO A 221 4.24 10.44 -12.06
CA PRO A 221 3.49 11.01 -13.19
C PRO A 221 1.97 11.01 -12.97
N PRO A 222 1.20 11.99 -13.49
CA PRO A 222 -0.25 12.06 -13.30
C PRO A 222 -1.02 10.80 -13.70
N GLY A 223 -0.62 10.13 -14.79
CA GLY A 223 -1.25 8.86 -15.24
C GLY A 223 -1.03 7.67 -14.30
N HIS A 224 -0.33 7.86 -13.19
CA HIS A 224 -0.09 6.85 -12.16
C HIS A 224 -0.86 7.16 -10.86
N TRP A 225 -1.78 8.13 -10.87
CA TRP A 225 -2.63 8.49 -9.74
C TRP A 225 -4.07 8.05 -9.96
N TRP A 226 -4.66 7.41 -8.95
CA TRP A 226 -6.09 7.13 -8.85
C TRP A 226 -6.58 7.51 -7.46
N ALA A 227 -7.81 7.95 -7.37
CA ALA A 227 -8.44 8.23 -6.10
C ALA A 227 -9.94 7.96 -6.17
N GLU A 228 -10.49 7.47 -5.06
CA GLU A 228 -11.91 7.36 -4.85
C GLU A 228 -12.34 8.14 -3.61
N ARG A 229 -13.53 8.73 -3.70
CA ARG A 229 -14.25 9.33 -2.59
C ARG A 229 -15.70 8.92 -2.67
N HIS A 230 -16.36 8.79 -1.53
CA HIS A 230 -17.79 8.56 -1.52
C HIS A 230 -18.53 9.89 -1.69
N ALA A 231 -19.48 10.00 -2.63
CA ALA A 231 -20.14 11.28 -2.94
C ALA A 231 -20.80 11.96 -1.72
N ARG A 232 -21.30 11.15 -0.78
CA ARG A 232 -21.95 11.57 0.48
C ARG A 232 -21.02 11.76 1.69
N GLU A 233 -19.70 11.61 1.54
CA GLU A 233 -18.81 11.86 2.70
C GLU A 233 -18.74 13.36 3.00
N ASN A 234 -18.66 13.75 4.28
CA ASN A 234 -18.71 15.16 4.70
C ASN A 234 -17.50 16.00 4.22
N THR A 235 -16.46 15.33 3.71
CA THR A 235 -15.23 15.89 3.15
C THR A 235 -15.23 15.94 1.62
N THR A 236 -16.35 15.57 0.97
CA THR A 236 -16.48 15.40 -0.48
C THR A 236 -15.99 16.60 -1.29
N GLU A 237 -16.33 17.82 -0.88
CA GLU A 237 -15.90 19.05 -1.56
C GLU A 237 -14.40 19.30 -1.42
N LEU A 238 -13.86 19.13 -0.20
CA LEU A 238 -12.42 19.29 0.03
C LEU A 238 -11.59 18.24 -0.72
N LEU A 239 -12.10 17.01 -0.81
CA LEU A 239 -11.48 15.95 -1.60
C LEU A 239 -11.48 16.31 -3.08
N ALA A 240 -12.58 16.84 -3.61
CA ALA A 240 -12.63 17.29 -5.00
C ALA A 240 -11.59 18.41 -5.29
N HIS A 241 -11.45 19.38 -4.39
CA HIS A 241 -10.41 20.41 -4.49
C HIS A 241 -9.00 19.82 -4.43
N ALA A 242 -8.77 18.87 -3.51
CA ALA A 242 -7.47 18.23 -3.37
C ALA A 242 -7.11 17.37 -4.58
N TYR A 243 -8.05 16.61 -5.16
CA TYR A 243 -7.82 15.79 -6.35
C TYR A 243 -7.53 16.65 -7.58
N THR A 244 -8.23 17.78 -7.71
CA THR A 244 -7.93 18.78 -8.73
C THR A 244 -6.51 19.34 -8.55
N ALA A 245 -6.13 19.72 -7.33
CA ALA A 245 -4.80 20.24 -7.02
C ALA A 245 -3.68 19.21 -7.28
N LEU A 246 -3.96 17.93 -6.99
CA LEU A 246 -3.06 16.81 -7.26
C LEU A 246 -3.00 16.40 -8.74
N ARG A 247 -3.91 16.92 -9.57
CA ARG A 247 -4.04 16.58 -11.00
C ARG A 247 -4.29 15.08 -11.22
N ILE A 248 -5.16 14.51 -10.39
CA ILE A 248 -5.62 13.13 -10.57
C ILE A 248 -6.57 13.12 -11.78
N PRO A 249 -6.32 12.28 -12.82
CA PRO A 249 -7.16 12.18 -14.01
C PRO A 249 -8.60 11.75 -13.73
#